data_AF-A0A426TT47-F1
#
_entry.id   AF-A0A426TT47-F1
#
_cell.length_a   1.000
_cell.length_b   1.000
_cell.length_c   1.000
_cell.angle_alpha   90.00
_cell.angle_beta   90.00
_cell.angle_gamma   90.00
#
_symmetry.space_group_name_H-M   'P 1'
#
loop_
_entity.id
_entity.type
_entity.pdbx_description
1 polymer ?
#
loop_
_entity_poly.entity_id
_entity_poly.type
_entity_poly.pdbx_seq_one_letter_code
_entity_poly.pdbx_strand_id
1 'polypeptide(L)'
;MSDLLHFDGLYHSRGRTMDTVTELQRIDQQLDELLYQWGRLPDVAAAIDAWSILEQLEFTKEWPIQEDQLKVLADRIAANSITERQRTRYAELTRVVDANRPIIAQLLSA
;
A
#
# COMPACT_ATOMS: atom_id res chain seq x y z
N MET A 1 -52.09 29.99 -17.91
CA MET A 1 -50.76 30.53 -18.23
C MET A 1 -49.77 29.84 -17.32
N SER A 2 -48.84 29.08 -17.92
CA SER A 2 -47.39 28.98 -17.61
C SER A 2 -46.91 29.59 -16.27
N ASP A 3 -45.98 29.02 -15.51
CA ASP A 3 -45.02 27.93 -15.76
C ASP A 3 -44.17 27.68 -14.49
N LEU A 4 -43.46 26.55 -14.48
CA LEU A 4 -42.15 26.30 -13.85
C LEU A 4 -41.99 26.09 -12.31
N LEU A 5 -41.93 24.80 -11.96
CA LEU A 5 -40.80 24.09 -11.32
C LEU A 5 -39.87 24.88 -10.36
N HIS A 6 -39.84 24.44 -9.10
CA HIS A 6 -38.61 24.47 -8.31
C HIS A 6 -38.42 23.11 -7.61
N PHE A 7 -37.75 22.22 -8.34
CA PHE A 7 -37.30 20.91 -7.88
C PHE A 7 -35.83 21.08 -7.53
N ASP A 8 -35.52 21.46 -6.28
CA ASP A 8 -34.12 21.58 -5.85
C ASP A 8 -33.91 20.83 -4.55
N GLY A 9 -33.78 19.52 -4.72
CA GLY A 9 -33.39 18.59 -3.69
C GLY A 9 -33.04 17.30 -4.38
N LEU A 10 -31.76 17.11 -4.73
CA LEU A 10 -31.07 15.83 -4.93
C LEU A 10 -29.72 16.01 -5.68
N TYR A 11 -28.78 16.80 -5.13
CA TYR A 11 -27.42 16.92 -5.71
C TYR A 11 -26.25 16.86 -4.73
N HIS A 12 -26.39 16.18 -3.57
CA HIS A 12 -25.29 16.09 -2.59
C HIS A 12 -24.90 14.68 -2.12
N SER A 13 -25.37 13.60 -2.77
CA SER A 13 -25.06 12.23 -2.31
C SER A 13 -24.11 11.43 -3.23
N ARG A 14 -23.68 11.96 -4.38
CA ARG A 14 -22.93 11.18 -5.38
C ARG A 14 -21.40 11.23 -5.27
N GLY A 15 -20.83 12.22 -4.58
CA GLY A 15 -19.36 12.35 -4.42
C GLY A 15 -18.77 11.38 -3.39
N ARG A 16 -19.44 11.24 -2.24
CA ARG A 16 -18.87 10.55 -1.07
C ARG A 16 -18.66 9.04 -1.28
N THR A 17 -19.54 8.39 -2.02
CA THR A 17 -19.45 6.94 -2.30
C THR A 17 -18.38 6.61 -3.34
N MET A 18 -18.18 7.45 -4.35
CA MET A 18 -17.18 7.22 -5.40
C MET A 18 -15.75 7.39 -4.87
N ASP A 19 -15.54 8.37 -3.98
CA ASP A 19 -14.25 8.59 -3.32
C ASP A 19 -13.87 7.40 -2.43
N THR A 20 -14.83 6.89 -1.66
CA THR A 20 -14.60 5.76 -0.74
C THR A 20 -14.32 4.45 -1.48
N VAL A 21 -15.03 4.17 -2.59
CA VAL A 21 -14.76 2.97 -3.42
C VAL A 21 -13.37 3.01 -4.03
N THR A 22 -12.94 4.19 -4.50
CA THR A 22 -11.60 4.38 -5.08
C THR A 22 -10.51 4.23 -4.00
N GLU A 23 -10.77 4.73 -2.79
CA GLU A 23 -9.83 4.60 -1.67
C GLU A 23 -9.63 3.14 -1.24
N LEU A 24 -10.72 2.37 -1.10
CA LEU A 24 -10.63 0.95 -0.75
C LEU A 24 -9.89 0.15 -1.82
N GLN A 25 -10.10 0.45 -3.10
CA GLN A 25 -9.35 -0.18 -4.19
C GLN A 25 -7.85 0.16 -4.14
N ARG A 26 -7.50 1.42 -3.83
CA ARG A 26 -6.11 1.83 -3.65
C ARG A 26 -5.43 1.12 -2.49
N ILE A 27 -6.16 0.90 -1.38
CA ILE A 27 -5.65 0.13 -0.23
C ILE A 27 -5.37 -1.33 -0.62
N ASP A 28 -6.28 -1.96 -1.38
CA ASP A 28 -6.04 -3.33 -1.87
C ASP A 28 -4.83 -3.41 -2.80
N GLN A 29 -4.68 -2.46 -3.73
CA GLN A 29 -3.52 -2.39 -4.61
C GLN A 29 -2.22 -2.19 -3.81
N GLN A 30 -2.23 -1.31 -2.81
CA GLN A 30 -1.08 -1.07 -1.95
C GLN A 30 -0.73 -2.29 -1.10
N LEU A 31 -1.73 -3.05 -0.63
CA LEU A 31 -1.51 -4.33 0.04
C LEU A 31 -0.89 -5.37 -0.89
N ASP A 32 -1.37 -5.48 -2.15
CA ASP A 32 -0.80 -6.38 -3.16
C ASP A 32 0.67 -6.06 -3.42
N GLU A 33 0.97 -4.78 -3.64
CA GLU A 33 2.32 -4.30 -3.93
C GLU A 33 3.27 -4.56 -2.75
N LEU A 34 2.87 -4.16 -1.53
CA LEU A 34 3.72 -4.36 -0.35
C LEU A 34 3.92 -5.86 -0.04
N LEU A 35 2.89 -6.69 -0.16
CA LEU A 35 3.03 -8.14 0.01
C LEU A 35 4.03 -8.73 -1.00
N TYR A 36 3.97 -8.29 -2.26
CA TYR A 36 4.91 -8.72 -3.29
C TYR A 36 6.34 -8.25 -3.00
N GLN A 37 6.55 -6.95 -2.73
CA GLN A 37 7.88 -6.39 -2.51
C GLN A 37 8.56 -6.94 -1.26
N TRP A 38 7.81 -7.12 -0.17
CA TRP A 38 8.36 -7.73 1.04
C TRP A 38 8.52 -9.25 0.91
N GLY A 39 7.60 -9.92 0.22
CA GLY A 39 7.63 -11.36 0.04
C GLY A 39 8.79 -11.86 -0.84
N ARG A 40 9.26 -11.04 -1.79
CA ARG A 40 10.39 -11.38 -2.68
C ARG A 40 11.77 -11.11 -2.09
N LEU A 41 11.87 -10.55 -0.88
CA LEU A 41 13.15 -10.22 -0.26
C LEU A 41 14.13 -11.40 -0.12
N PRO A 42 13.68 -12.63 0.19
CA PRO A 42 14.58 -13.78 0.21
C PRO A 42 15.23 -14.04 -1.16
N ASP A 43 14.46 -13.93 -2.24
CA ASP A 43 14.96 -14.11 -3.60
C ASP A 43 15.93 -12.99 -3.99
N VAL A 44 15.62 -11.75 -3.61
CA VAL A 44 16.51 -10.60 -3.79
C VAL A 44 17.83 -10.85 -3.07
N ALA A 45 17.81 -11.22 -1.79
CA ALA A 45 19.01 -11.46 -1.01
C ALA A 45 19.88 -12.60 -1.59
N ALA A 46 19.26 -13.63 -2.16
CA ALA A 46 19.99 -14.72 -2.80
C ALA A 46 20.64 -14.31 -4.14
N ALA A 47 20.10 -13.30 -4.83
CA ALA A 47 20.54 -12.90 -6.15
C ALA A 47 21.35 -11.58 -6.18
N ILE A 48 21.32 -10.79 -5.12
CA ILE A 48 21.82 -9.41 -5.13
C ILE A 48 23.32 -9.33 -5.47
N ASP A 49 24.12 -10.29 -5.01
CA ASP A 49 25.56 -10.36 -5.31
C ASP A 49 25.87 -10.56 -6.80
N ALA A 50 24.91 -11.10 -7.56
CA ALA A 50 25.02 -11.27 -9.01
C ALA A 50 24.50 -10.04 -9.79
N TRP A 51 23.84 -9.10 -9.12
CA TRP A 51 23.39 -7.86 -9.74
C TRP A 51 24.56 -6.91 -9.98
N SER A 52 24.40 -6.02 -10.95
CA SER A 52 25.34 -4.92 -11.12
C SER A 52 25.29 -3.97 -9.92
N ILE A 53 26.40 -3.28 -9.67
CA ILE A 53 26.49 -2.26 -8.61
C ILE A 53 25.38 -1.20 -8.75
N LEU A 54 25.02 -0.84 -9.99
CA LEU A 54 23.97 0.14 -10.25
C LEU A 54 22.61 -0.37 -9.76
N GLU A 55 22.26 -1.63 -10.05
CA GLU A 55 21.00 -2.25 -9.60
C GLU A 55 20.95 -2.39 -8.08
N GLN A 56 22.07 -2.76 -7.44
CA GLN A 56 22.15 -2.83 -5.96
C GLN A 56 21.94 -1.45 -5.32
N LEU A 57 22.55 -0.40 -5.88
CA LEU A 57 22.37 0.97 -5.41
C LEU A 57 20.94 1.48 -5.62
N GLU A 58 20.34 1.17 -6.78
CA GLU A 58 18.96 1.52 -7.08
C GLU A 58 18.00 0.87 -6.08
N PHE A 59 18.16 -0.44 -5.84
CA PHE A 59 17.38 -1.16 -4.83
C PHE A 59 17.47 -0.50 -3.44
N THR A 60 18.70 -0.24 -2.97
CA THR A 60 18.96 0.36 -1.65
C THR A 60 18.36 1.77 -1.56
N LYS A 61 18.44 2.54 -2.64
CA LYS A 61 17.90 3.92 -2.71
C LYS A 61 16.38 3.94 -2.74
N GLU A 62 15.74 2.98 -3.40
CA GLU A 62 14.29 2.92 -3.55
C GLU A 62 13.61 2.26 -2.34
N TRP A 63 14.30 1.40 -1.60
CA TRP A 63 13.72 0.67 -0.47
C TRP A 63 13.01 1.56 0.58
N PRO A 64 13.54 2.74 0.98
CA PRO A 64 12.84 3.65 1.90
C PRO A 64 11.41 4.04 1.46
N ILE A 65 11.14 4.05 0.16
CA ILE A 65 9.80 4.32 -0.37
C ILE A 65 8.82 3.23 0.06
N GLN A 66 9.26 1.97 0.10
CA GLN A 66 8.43 0.83 0.54
C GLN A 66 8.13 0.89 2.04
N GLU A 67 9.09 1.33 2.85
CA GLU A 67 8.88 1.58 4.28
C GLU A 67 7.90 2.73 4.52
N ASP A 68 7.98 3.81 3.73
CA ASP A 68 7.04 4.93 3.84
C ASP A 68 5.63 4.54 3.39
N GLN A 69 5.49 3.74 2.34
CA GLN A 69 4.21 3.16 1.95
C GLN A 69 3.62 2.29 3.07
N LEU A 70 4.44 1.51 3.78
CA LEU A 70 3.98 0.70 4.92
C LEU A 70 3.45 1.58 6.05
N LYS A 71 4.11 2.70 6.37
CA LYS A 71 3.64 3.66 7.38
C LYS A 71 2.31 4.29 6.99
N VAL A 72 2.20 4.77 5.75
CA VAL A 72 0.94 5.34 5.23
C VAL A 72 -0.21 4.34 5.30
N LEU A 73 0.05 3.07 5.00
CA LEU A 73 -0.95 2.01 5.13
C LEU A 73 -1.33 1.78 6.60
N ALA A 74 -0.36 1.77 7.51
CA ALA A 74 -0.61 1.61 8.95
C ALA A 74 -1.52 2.73 9.50
N ASP A 75 -1.26 3.98 9.11
CA ASP A 75 -2.06 5.14 9.52
C ASP A 75 -3.52 5.05 9.05
N ARG A 76 -3.73 4.61 7.81
CA ARG A 76 -5.09 4.37 7.27
C ARG A 76 -5.83 3.28 8.03
N ILE A 77 -5.13 2.23 8.44
CA ILE A 77 -5.73 1.13 9.20
C ILE A 77 -6.06 1.56 10.63
N ALA A 78 -5.20 2.36 11.26
CA ALA A 78 -5.46 2.95 12.56
C ALA A 78 -6.69 3.88 12.55
N ALA A 79 -6.93 4.58 11.43
CA ALA A 79 -8.13 5.38 11.22
C ALA A 79 -9.43 4.56 11.01
N ASN A 80 -9.33 3.22 11.01
CA ASN A 80 -10.43 2.27 10.88
C ASN A 80 -11.27 2.45 9.59
N SER A 81 -10.65 2.98 8.52
CA SER A 81 -11.29 3.21 7.21
C SER A 81 -11.20 2.01 6.25
N ILE A 82 -10.96 0.81 6.78
CA ILE A 82 -10.70 -0.40 5.98
C ILE A 82 -11.76 -1.50 6.19
N THR A 83 -11.84 -2.42 5.23
CA THR A 83 -12.68 -3.63 5.34
C THR A 83 -12.01 -4.72 6.17
N GLU A 84 -12.80 -5.70 6.65
CA GLU A 84 -12.27 -6.86 7.39
C GLU A 84 -11.32 -7.72 6.54
N ARG A 85 -11.60 -7.82 5.22
CA ARG A 85 -10.70 -8.49 4.28
C ARG A 85 -9.33 -7.80 4.25
N GLN A 86 -9.31 -6.49 4.09
CA GLN A 86 -8.07 -5.70 4.08
C GLN A 86 -7.33 -5.79 5.42
N ARG A 87 -8.05 -5.87 6.54
CA ARG A 87 -7.46 -6.07 7.87
C ARG A 87 -6.73 -7.40 7.97
N THR A 88 -7.36 -8.47 7.49
CA THR A 88 -6.75 -9.81 7.44
C THR A 88 -5.49 -9.81 6.59
N ARG A 89 -5.55 -9.19 5.40
CA ARG A 89 -4.40 -9.05 4.51
C ARG A 89 -3.29 -8.17 5.09
N TYR A 90 -3.64 -7.13 5.84
CA TYR A 90 -2.65 -6.33 6.54
C TYR A 90 -1.95 -7.12 7.64
N ALA A 91 -2.68 -7.94 8.40
CA ALA A 91 -2.06 -8.82 9.39
C ALA A 91 -1.11 -9.84 8.74
N GLU A 92 -1.44 -10.33 7.54
CA GLU A 92 -0.51 -11.11 6.72
C GLU A 92 0.73 -10.30 6.33
N LEU A 93 0.55 -9.08 5.81
CA LEU A 93 1.65 -8.18 5.46
C LEU A 93 2.57 -7.93 6.66
N THR A 94 2.04 -7.66 7.85
CA THR A 94 2.84 -7.45 9.06
C THR A 94 3.72 -8.67 9.37
N ARG A 95 3.20 -9.89 9.23
CA ARG A 95 3.99 -11.11 9.44
C ARG A 95 5.11 -11.25 8.39
N VAL A 96 4.82 -10.95 7.13
CA VAL A 96 5.81 -10.99 6.05
C VAL A 96 6.89 -9.94 6.30
N VAL A 97 6.51 -8.72 6.69
CA VAL A 97 7.43 -7.64 7.07
C VAL A 97 8.34 -8.10 8.21
N ASP A 98 7.78 -8.63 9.30
CA ASP A 98 8.55 -9.05 10.46
C ASP A 98 9.54 -10.18 10.13
N ALA A 99 9.12 -11.13 9.29
CA ALA A 99 9.99 -12.22 8.84
C ALA A 99 11.16 -11.75 7.96
N ASN A 100 10.96 -10.69 7.17
CA ASN A 100 11.95 -10.22 6.19
C ASN A 100 12.71 -8.97 6.61
N ARG A 101 12.33 -8.29 7.69
CA ARG A 101 13.01 -7.10 8.23
C ARG A 101 14.52 -7.33 8.49
N PRO A 102 14.98 -8.50 8.99
CA PRO A 102 16.41 -8.76 9.14
C PRO A 102 17.17 -8.80 7.81
N ILE A 103 16.55 -9.29 6.73
CA ILE A 103 17.16 -9.35 5.40
C ILE A 103 17.46 -7.93 4.93
N ILE A 104 16.48 -7.04 5.03
CA ILE A 104 16.68 -5.63 4.66
C ILE A 104 17.71 -4.94 5.53
N ALA A 105 17.72 -5.20 6.83
CA ALA A 105 18.74 -4.63 7.71
C ALA A 105 20.15 -5.03 7.25
N GLN A 106 20.34 -6.27 6.81
CA GLN A 106 21.61 -6.74 6.25
C GLN A 106 21.92 -6.04 4.92
N LEU A 107 20.99 -6.06 3.96
CA LEU A 107 21.17 -5.49 2.62
C LEU A 107 21.49 -3.99 2.64
N LEU A 108 20.90 -3.23 3.57
CA LEU A 108 21.13 -1.79 3.69
C LEU A 108 22.38 -1.42 4.50
N SER A 109 23.02 -2.39 5.15
CA SER A 109 24.21 -2.19 5.98
C SER A 109 25.51 -2.64 5.33
N ALA A 110 25.40 -3.29 4.17
CA ALA A 110 26.51 -3.67 3.29
C ALA A 110 27.01 -2.46 2.47
#